data_AF-A0A7H4MUZ2-F1
#
_entry.id   AF-A0A7H4MUZ2-F1
#
_cell.length_a   1.000
_cell.length_b   1.000
_cell.length_c   1.000
_cell.angle_alpha   90.00
_cell.angle_beta   90.00
_cell.angle_gamma   90.00
#
_symmetry.space_group_name_H-M   'P 1'
#
loop_
_entity.id
_entity.type
_entity.pdbx_description
1 polymer ?
#
loop_
_entity_poly.entity_id
_entity_poly.type
_entity_poly.pdbx_seq_one_letter_code
_entity_poly.pdbx_strand_id
1 'polypeptide(L)'
;MGEDNVNFLRARYAALQQSELFRGIRYSEDHQQIKEWAPLVMEGRDPQQKVAATRSEVGTDVNYGEITRQLIAGLQTHDNFSLQLGTVVRRFKRNADKSWSVTLADANNRHQKRVIRAKFYLYWRRRRRADPAAETGIPQAKEYAGFPVGGQFLVCENPEVVTHHLAKVYGQAEVGAPPMSVPHIDTRIIDRQTRGAVWAVRDLLNPLPEKRFALGSAGLHQYVEYHADAQRRLDNFDLVKYLISQVLQKDKDRHAALCEYYPEARKEDWRLWQARPARADYQARREEGRRSAPGNRSCQR
;
A
#
# COMPACT_ATOMS: atom_id res chain seq x y z
N MET A 1 -15.67 4.39 -16.01
CA MET A 1 -16.38 5.24 -16.99
C MET A 1 -16.14 4.66 -18.38
N GLY A 2 -17.06 4.87 -19.32
CA GLY A 2 -17.00 4.26 -20.65
C GLY A 2 -17.65 2.88 -20.69
N GLU A 3 -18.09 2.48 -21.89
CA GLU A 3 -18.91 1.29 -22.14
C GLU A 3 -18.29 0.01 -21.56
N ASP A 4 -17.02 -0.25 -21.85
CA ASP A 4 -16.33 -1.45 -21.39
C ASP A 4 -16.27 -1.55 -19.86
N ASN A 5 -16.04 -0.42 -19.18
CA ASN A 5 -15.96 -0.36 -17.73
C ASN A 5 -17.34 -0.50 -17.08
N VAL A 6 -18.38 0.05 -17.71
CA VAL A 6 -19.78 -0.17 -17.28
C VAL A 6 -20.15 -1.65 -17.39
N ASN A 7 -19.85 -2.27 -18.53
CA ASN A 7 -20.09 -3.68 -18.79
C ASN A 7 -19.31 -4.58 -17.81
N PHE A 8 -18.04 -4.27 -17.57
CA PHE A 8 -17.22 -4.95 -16.57
C PHE A 8 -17.84 -4.87 -15.17
N LEU A 9 -18.25 -3.68 -14.73
CA LEU A 9 -18.81 -3.50 -13.40
C LEU A 9 -20.17 -4.20 -13.26
N ARG A 10 -20.99 -4.21 -14.31
CA ARG A 10 -22.25 -4.95 -14.35
C ARG A 10 -22.04 -6.45 -14.19
N ALA A 11 -21.09 -7.01 -14.95
CA ALA A 11 -20.72 -8.43 -14.84
C ALA A 11 -20.15 -8.78 -13.47
N ARG A 12 -19.27 -7.94 -12.93
CA ARG A 12 -18.70 -8.08 -11.58
C ARG A 12 -19.79 -8.04 -10.52
N TYR A 13 -20.73 -7.11 -10.61
CA TYR A 13 -21.86 -7.02 -9.69
C TYR A 13 -22.68 -8.32 -9.71
N ALA A 14 -23.09 -8.79 -10.90
CA ALA A 14 -23.86 -10.03 -11.04
C ALA A 14 -23.13 -11.25 -10.43
N ALA A 15 -21.81 -11.35 -10.62
CA ALA A 15 -21.01 -12.42 -10.03
C ALA A 15 -20.94 -12.30 -8.49
N LEU A 16 -20.77 -11.09 -7.95
CA LEU A 16 -20.67 -10.87 -6.50
C LEU A 16 -21.99 -11.16 -5.78
N GLN A 17 -23.14 -10.95 -6.42
CA GLN A 17 -24.45 -11.25 -5.84
C GLN A 17 -24.65 -12.74 -5.49
N GLN A 18 -23.83 -13.65 -6.05
CA GLN A 18 -23.87 -15.07 -5.70
C GLN A 18 -23.29 -15.38 -4.31
N SER A 19 -22.59 -14.42 -3.68
CA SER A 19 -21.98 -14.56 -2.36
C SER A 19 -22.74 -13.76 -1.31
N GLU A 20 -23.01 -14.40 -0.16
CA GLU A 20 -23.70 -13.77 0.96
C GLU A 20 -23.01 -12.48 1.44
N LEU A 21 -21.68 -12.45 1.35
CA LEU A 21 -20.85 -11.32 1.79
C LEU A 21 -21.14 -10.03 1.00
N PHE A 22 -21.73 -10.14 -0.19
CA PHE A 22 -21.91 -9.02 -1.12
C PHE A 22 -23.37 -8.75 -1.49
N ARG A 23 -24.34 -9.47 -0.91
CA ARG A 23 -25.78 -9.25 -1.19
C ARG A 23 -26.25 -7.83 -0.89
N GLY A 24 -25.63 -7.15 0.06
CA GLY A 24 -25.97 -5.76 0.41
C GLY A 24 -25.43 -4.70 -0.55
N ILE A 25 -24.63 -5.08 -1.56
CA ILE A 25 -24.09 -4.12 -2.54
C ILE A 25 -25.21 -3.66 -3.48
N ARG A 26 -25.25 -2.36 -3.78
CA ARG A 26 -26.13 -1.75 -4.80
C ARG A 26 -25.34 -1.44 -6.06
N TYR A 27 -26.01 -1.45 -7.21
CA TYR A 27 -25.46 -1.06 -8.52
C TYR A 27 -26.31 0.04 -9.14
N SER A 28 -25.66 1.00 -9.82
CA SER A 28 -26.35 2.04 -10.58
C SER A 28 -25.53 2.49 -11.79
N GLU A 29 -26.24 2.86 -12.85
CA GLU A 29 -25.74 3.59 -14.03
C GLU A 29 -26.38 5.00 -14.12
N ASP A 30 -27.25 5.35 -13.17
CA ASP A 30 -27.95 6.62 -13.13
C ASP A 30 -27.07 7.72 -12.53
N HIS A 31 -26.90 8.82 -13.26
CA HIS A 31 -26.02 9.92 -12.86
C HIS A 31 -26.43 10.57 -11.55
N GLN A 32 -27.73 10.75 -11.31
CA GLN A 32 -28.24 11.40 -10.10
C GLN A 32 -27.99 10.50 -8.88
N GLN A 33 -28.31 9.22 -8.99
CA GLN A 33 -28.09 8.26 -7.93
C GLN A 33 -26.60 8.08 -7.60
N ILE A 34 -25.72 8.05 -8.60
CA ILE A 34 -24.27 7.98 -8.34
C ILE A 34 -23.77 9.29 -7.72
N LYS A 35 -24.32 10.45 -8.12
CA LYS A 35 -23.99 11.75 -7.53
C LYS A 35 -24.36 11.81 -6.05
N GLU A 36 -25.50 11.25 -5.64
CA GLU A 36 -25.86 11.11 -4.22
C GLU A 36 -24.84 10.26 -3.44
N TRP A 37 -24.19 9.30 -4.08
CA TRP A 37 -23.21 8.41 -3.44
C TRP A 37 -21.81 9.02 -3.37
N ALA A 38 -21.41 9.76 -4.40
CA ALA A 38 -20.06 10.25 -4.61
C ALA A 38 -20.07 11.62 -5.33
N PRO A 39 -20.50 12.69 -4.65
CA PRO A 39 -20.76 13.98 -5.29
C PRO A 39 -19.50 14.58 -5.93
N LEU A 40 -18.34 14.55 -5.26
CA LEU A 40 -17.09 15.04 -5.84
C LEU A 40 -16.70 14.33 -7.14
N VAL A 41 -17.11 13.06 -7.31
CA VAL A 41 -16.77 12.32 -8.53
C VAL A 41 -17.70 12.67 -9.69
N MET A 42 -18.93 13.09 -9.39
CA MET A 42 -19.98 13.29 -10.39
C MET A 42 -20.28 14.76 -10.71
N GLU A 43 -19.99 15.69 -9.81
CA GLU A 43 -20.17 17.12 -10.06
C GLU A 43 -19.22 17.63 -11.15
N GLY A 44 -19.75 18.48 -12.04
CA GLY A 44 -19.03 18.96 -13.23
C GLY A 44 -18.83 17.92 -14.34
N ARG A 45 -19.30 16.68 -14.17
CA ARG A 45 -19.14 15.61 -15.17
C ARG A 45 -20.17 15.71 -16.29
N ASP A 46 -19.76 15.36 -17.50
CA ASP A 46 -20.63 15.32 -18.68
C ASP A 46 -21.79 14.30 -18.48
N PRO A 47 -23.05 14.74 -18.54
CA PRO A 47 -24.22 13.85 -18.40
C PRO A 47 -24.32 12.77 -19.49
N GLN A 48 -23.66 12.95 -20.64
CA GLN A 48 -23.61 11.95 -21.71
C GLN A 48 -22.53 10.89 -21.49
N GLN A 49 -21.60 11.12 -20.55
CA GLN A 49 -20.54 10.15 -20.25
C GLN A 49 -21.13 8.91 -19.60
N LYS A 50 -20.83 7.72 -20.14
CA LYS A 50 -21.27 6.47 -19.51
C LYS A 50 -20.53 6.22 -18.19
N VAL A 51 -21.29 6.06 -17.12
CA VAL A 51 -20.79 5.83 -15.77
C VAL A 51 -21.54 4.66 -15.13
N ALA A 52 -20.87 3.97 -14.20
CA ALA A 52 -21.50 2.97 -13.36
C ALA A 52 -20.78 2.94 -12.02
N ALA A 53 -21.51 2.65 -10.95
CA ALA A 53 -20.97 2.49 -9.62
C ALA A 53 -21.62 1.31 -8.89
N THR A 54 -20.83 0.67 -8.03
CA THR A 54 -21.34 -0.21 -6.98
C THR A 54 -21.14 0.44 -5.63
N ARG A 55 -22.13 0.42 -4.75
CA ARG A 55 -22.06 0.98 -3.41
C ARG A 55 -22.27 -0.08 -2.35
N SER A 56 -21.45 -0.06 -1.31
CA SER A 56 -21.65 -0.82 -0.08
C SER A 56 -21.72 0.13 1.09
N GLU A 57 -22.70 -0.05 1.97
CA GLU A 57 -22.85 0.74 3.21
C GLU A 57 -22.10 0.10 4.39
N VAL A 58 -21.68 -1.17 4.28
CA VAL A 58 -21.07 -1.94 5.37
C VAL A 58 -19.55 -1.74 5.50
N GLY A 59 -19.05 -0.55 5.14
CA GLY A 59 -17.63 -0.22 5.24
C GLY A 59 -17.25 0.38 6.60
N THR A 60 -16.04 0.13 7.07
CA THR A 60 -15.47 0.80 8.26
C THR A 60 -14.06 1.29 7.96
N ASP A 61 -13.76 2.53 8.33
CA ASP A 61 -12.39 3.06 8.27
C ASP A 61 -11.62 2.60 9.50
N VAL A 62 -10.41 2.11 9.29
CA VAL A 62 -9.62 1.47 10.35
C VAL A 62 -8.33 2.24 10.58
N ASN A 63 -8.14 2.70 11.82
CA ASN A 63 -6.86 3.27 12.25
C ASN A 63 -5.94 2.16 12.76
N TYR A 64 -5.13 1.58 11.86
CA TYR A 64 -4.17 0.52 12.20
C TYR A 64 -3.12 0.95 13.23
N GLY A 65 -2.76 2.23 13.26
CA GLY A 65 -1.84 2.77 14.28
C GLY A 65 -2.45 2.69 15.67
N GLU A 66 -3.73 3.03 15.80
CA GLU A 66 -4.47 2.94 17.05
C GLU A 66 -4.70 1.49 17.48
N ILE A 67 -5.11 0.60 16.56
CA ILE A 67 -5.22 -0.84 16.84
C ILE A 67 -3.88 -1.38 17.38
N THR A 68 -2.77 -1.02 16.74
CA THR A 68 -1.44 -1.47 17.19
C THR A 68 -1.14 -0.97 18.61
N ARG A 69 -1.45 0.29 18.93
CA ARG A 69 -1.24 0.82 20.29
C ARG A 69 -2.10 0.11 21.33
N GLN A 70 -3.37 -0.15 21.03
CA GLN A 70 -4.27 -0.85 21.95
C GLN A 70 -3.83 -2.30 22.19
N LEU A 71 -3.44 -3.02 21.13
CA LEU A 71 -2.90 -4.37 21.25
C LEU A 71 -1.63 -4.41 22.11
N ILE A 72 -0.71 -3.47 21.89
CA ILE A 72 0.52 -3.37 22.70
C ILE A 72 0.20 -2.97 24.14
N ALA A 73 -0.71 -2.03 24.36
CA ALA A 73 -1.13 -1.62 25.70
C ALA A 73 -1.73 -2.80 26.49
N GLY A 74 -2.55 -3.64 25.84
CA GLY A 74 -3.05 -4.88 26.44
C GLY A 74 -1.91 -5.84 26.81
N LEU A 75 -0.95 -6.06 25.92
CA LEU A 75 0.21 -6.90 26.19
C LEU A 75 1.07 -6.39 27.36
N GLN A 76 1.20 -5.07 27.50
CA GLN A 76 1.96 -4.44 28.60
C GLN A 76 1.33 -4.63 29.99
N THR A 77 0.10 -5.14 30.08
CA THR A 77 -0.52 -5.49 31.37
C THR A 77 -0.01 -6.80 31.96
N HIS A 78 0.78 -7.58 31.22
CA HIS A 78 1.32 -8.86 31.67
C HIS A 78 2.80 -8.75 32.08
N ASP A 79 3.15 -9.30 33.26
CA ASP A 79 4.52 -9.25 33.81
C ASP A 79 5.59 -9.95 32.95
N ASN A 80 5.18 -10.86 32.07
CA ASN A 80 6.07 -11.61 31.17
C ASN A 80 6.26 -10.94 29.80
N PHE A 81 5.79 -9.70 29.62
CA PHE A 81 5.95 -8.94 28.39
C PHE A 81 6.86 -7.72 28.60
N SER A 82 7.80 -7.51 27.66
CA SER A 82 8.66 -6.32 27.66
C SER A 82 8.67 -5.67 26.29
N LEU A 83 8.39 -4.37 26.22
CA LEU A 83 8.48 -3.58 25.00
C LEU A 83 9.77 -2.76 24.98
N GLN A 84 10.56 -2.89 23.91
CA GLN A 84 11.77 -2.07 23.70
C GLN A 84 11.63 -1.27 22.41
N LEU A 85 11.25 0.00 22.55
CA LEU A 85 11.24 0.96 21.44
C LEU A 85 12.64 1.56 21.23
N GLY A 86 12.85 2.23 20.08
CA GLY A 86 14.16 2.82 19.76
C GLY A 86 15.31 1.80 19.72
N THR A 87 15.02 0.51 19.58
CA THR A 87 16.01 -0.57 19.62
C THR A 87 16.08 -1.24 18.25
N VAL A 88 17.29 -1.40 17.71
CA VAL A 88 17.54 -1.97 16.38
C VAL A 88 18.28 -3.29 16.52
N VAL A 89 17.71 -4.36 15.96
CA VAL A 89 18.42 -5.64 15.81
C VAL A 89 19.51 -5.51 14.75
N ARG A 90 20.75 -5.84 15.12
CA ARG A 90 21.92 -5.76 14.26
C ARG A 90 22.41 -7.11 13.76
N ARG A 91 22.27 -8.15 14.56
CA ARG A 91 22.80 -9.48 14.24
C ARG A 91 22.03 -10.58 14.95
N PHE A 92 21.87 -11.70 14.25
CA PHE A 92 21.48 -12.98 14.85
C PHE A 92 22.67 -13.94 14.81
N LYS A 93 22.90 -14.67 15.90
CA LYS A 93 23.86 -15.77 15.95
C LYS A 93 23.19 -16.98 16.58
N ARG A 94 23.21 -18.12 15.87
CA ARG A 94 22.77 -19.40 16.45
C ARG A 94 23.83 -19.89 17.44
N ASN A 95 23.39 -20.27 18.63
CA ASN A 95 24.24 -20.85 19.66
C ASN A 95 24.27 -22.39 19.52
N ALA A 96 25.24 -23.04 20.18
CA ALA A 96 25.41 -24.50 20.12
C ALA A 96 24.20 -25.27 20.70
N ASP A 97 23.55 -24.71 21.72
CA ASP A 97 22.32 -25.22 22.34
C ASP A 97 21.05 -24.96 21.49
N LYS A 98 21.22 -24.52 20.24
CA LYS A 98 20.16 -24.12 19.32
C LYS A 98 19.34 -22.91 19.77
N SER A 99 19.72 -22.19 20.82
CA SER A 99 19.19 -20.86 21.12
C SER A 99 19.80 -19.78 20.21
N TRP A 100 19.37 -18.53 20.37
CA TRP A 100 19.83 -17.39 19.59
C TRP A 100 20.44 -16.32 20.47
N SER A 101 21.60 -15.82 20.08
CA SER A 101 22.15 -14.55 20.58
C SER A 101 21.75 -13.44 19.62
N VAL A 102 21.02 -12.44 20.11
CA VAL A 102 20.54 -11.30 19.33
C VAL A 102 21.29 -10.05 19.77
N THR A 103 22.05 -9.45 18.85
CA THR A 103 22.73 -8.18 19.11
C THR A 103 21.79 -7.02 18.81
N LEU A 104 21.55 -6.20 19.82
CA LEU A 104 20.73 -5.00 19.78
C LEU A 104 21.61 -3.75 19.86
N ALA A 105 21.16 -2.67 19.25
CA ALA A 105 21.75 -1.34 19.41
C ALA A 105 20.66 -0.30 19.59
N ASP A 106 20.98 0.80 20.27
CA ASP A 106 20.10 1.96 20.31
C ASP A 106 19.97 2.58 18.89
N ALA A 107 18.76 3.05 18.55
CA ALA A 107 18.46 3.64 17.25
C ALA A 107 19.21 4.96 17.03
N ASN A 108 19.43 5.72 18.11
CA ASN A 108 20.14 6.99 18.12
C ASN A 108 21.64 6.81 18.42
N ASN A 109 22.05 5.69 19.04
CA ASN A 109 23.45 5.39 19.31
C ASN A 109 23.84 3.95 18.92
N ARG A 110 24.34 3.80 17.68
CA ARG A 110 24.78 2.51 17.13
C ARG A 110 25.98 1.87 17.85
N HIS A 111 26.70 2.63 18.67
CA HIS A 111 27.88 2.15 19.39
C HIS A 111 27.51 1.47 20.71
N GLN A 112 26.37 1.85 21.29
CA GLN A 112 25.85 1.19 22.47
C GLN A 112 25.14 -0.11 22.07
N LYS A 113 25.87 -1.23 22.20
CA LYS A 113 25.37 -2.56 21.86
C LYS A 113 25.12 -3.38 23.12
N ARG A 114 24.06 -4.18 23.09
CA ARG A 114 23.80 -5.24 24.08
C ARG A 114 23.42 -6.53 23.38
N VAL A 115 23.57 -7.66 24.07
CA VAL A 115 23.20 -8.99 23.56
C VAL A 115 22.15 -9.59 24.47
N ILE A 116 21.08 -10.09 23.87
CA ILE A 116 20.06 -10.89 24.57
C ILE A 116 20.08 -12.33 24.06
N ARG A 117 19.65 -13.27 24.89
CA ARG A 117 19.44 -14.67 24.51
C ARG A 117 17.95 -14.94 24.32
N ALA A 118 17.61 -15.65 23.25
CA ALA A 118 16.24 -16.03 22.93
C ALA A 118 16.20 -17.50 22.52
N LYS A 119 15.23 -18.25 23.03
CA LYS A 119 14.98 -19.65 22.60
C LYS A 119 14.35 -19.68 21.20
N PHE A 120 13.44 -18.74 20.96
CA PHE A 120 12.70 -18.56 19.72
C PHE A 120 12.65 -17.07 19.36
N TYR A 121 12.55 -16.75 18.08
CA TYR A 121 12.28 -15.39 17.62
C TYR A 121 11.24 -15.41 16.50
N LEU A 122 10.38 -14.39 16.48
CA LEU A 122 9.55 -14.05 15.34
C LEU A 122 10.12 -12.78 14.72
N TYR A 123 10.39 -12.80 13.43
CA TYR A 123 10.98 -11.67 12.73
C TYR A 123 9.96 -11.05 11.79
N TRP A 124 9.28 -10.02 12.30
CA TRP A 124 8.34 -9.21 11.53
C TRP A 124 8.95 -7.83 11.27
N ARG A 125 9.85 -7.76 10.30
CA ARG A 125 10.50 -6.51 9.90
C ARG A 125 10.46 -6.33 8.40
N ARG A 126 10.12 -5.11 8.01
CA ARG A 126 10.24 -4.66 6.63
C ARG A 126 11.72 -4.61 6.21
N ARG A 127 12.09 -5.34 5.16
CA ARG A 127 13.50 -5.50 4.75
C ARG A 127 14.18 -4.16 4.47
N ARG A 128 15.33 -3.93 5.10
CA ARG A 128 16.31 -2.89 4.73
C ARG A 128 17.48 -3.55 3.99
N ARG A 129 18.28 -2.76 3.26
CA ARG A 129 19.37 -3.21 2.37
C ARG A 129 20.36 -4.20 3.02
N ALA A 130 20.57 -4.09 4.33
CA ALA A 130 21.23 -5.10 5.16
C ALA A 130 20.19 -5.65 6.15
N ASP A 131 19.63 -6.81 5.82
CA ASP A 131 18.70 -7.52 6.68
C ASP A 131 19.45 -8.57 7.50
N PRO A 132 19.55 -8.44 8.84
CA PRO A 132 20.16 -9.45 9.70
C PRO A 132 19.51 -10.83 9.55
N ALA A 133 18.27 -10.92 9.04
CA ALA A 133 17.66 -12.21 8.74
C ALA A 133 18.37 -12.97 7.61
N ALA A 134 19.02 -12.28 6.66
CA ALA A 134 19.81 -12.94 5.63
C ALA A 134 21.06 -13.64 6.22
N GLU A 135 21.57 -13.15 7.36
CA GLU A 135 22.71 -13.74 8.09
C GLU A 135 22.33 -14.97 8.93
N THR A 136 21.04 -15.31 9.00
CA THR A 136 20.56 -16.46 9.81
C THR A 136 20.84 -17.82 9.17
N GLY A 137 21.22 -17.83 7.88
CA GLY A 137 21.42 -19.06 7.12
C GLY A 137 20.13 -19.82 6.76
N ILE A 138 18.95 -19.27 7.07
CA ILE A 138 17.66 -19.88 6.77
C ILE A 138 17.40 -19.80 5.25
N PRO A 139 17.20 -20.92 4.54
CA PRO A 139 17.02 -20.93 3.07
C PRO A 139 15.88 -20.03 2.60
N GLN A 140 14.74 -20.07 3.29
CA GLN A 140 13.55 -19.26 2.98
C GLN A 140 13.85 -17.76 3.08
N ALA A 141 14.79 -17.33 3.92
CA ALA A 141 15.16 -15.91 4.01
C ALA A 141 15.83 -15.39 2.73
N LYS A 142 16.29 -16.26 1.82
CA LYS A 142 16.86 -15.88 0.52
C LYS A 142 15.78 -15.64 -0.55
N GLU A 143 14.55 -16.11 -0.34
CA GLU A 143 13.46 -16.09 -1.33
C GLU A 143 12.67 -14.76 -1.33
N TYR A 144 12.83 -13.93 -0.30
CA TYR A 144 12.09 -12.68 -0.14
C TYR A 144 12.99 -11.49 -0.50
N ALA A 145 12.60 -10.70 -1.50
CA ALA A 145 13.23 -9.41 -1.79
C ALA A 145 12.23 -8.28 -1.53
N GLY A 146 12.64 -7.27 -0.77
CA GLY A 146 11.80 -6.11 -0.47
C GLY A 146 12.05 -4.99 -1.47
N PHE A 147 11.03 -4.65 -2.27
CA PHE A 147 11.10 -3.53 -3.20
C PHE A 147 10.59 -2.25 -2.51
N PRO A 148 11.38 -1.16 -2.46
CA PRO A 148 11.00 0.03 -1.72
C PRO A 148 9.86 0.80 -2.36
N VAL A 149 8.63 0.56 -1.93
CA VAL A 149 7.48 1.41 -2.27
C VAL A 149 7.46 2.70 -1.42
N GLY A 150 7.06 3.81 -2.04
CA GLY A 150 6.73 5.07 -1.39
C GLY A 150 5.21 5.25 -1.43
N GLY A 151 4.65 5.99 -0.48
CA GLY A 151 3.25 6.42 -0.56
C GLY A 151 3.20 7.94 -0.57
N GLN A 152 2.63 8.53 -1.61
CA GLN A 152 2.30 9.94 -1.66
C GLN A 152 0.80 10.09 -1.85
N PHE A 153 0.27 11.20 -1.38
CA PHE A 153 -1.16 11.44 -1.39
C PHE A 153 -1.38 12.94 -1.62
N LEU A 154 -2.36 13.32 -2.43
CA LEU A 154 -2.91 14.67 -2.33
C LEU A 154 -3.94 14.64 -1.19
N VAL A 155 -3.79 15.58 -0.28
CA VAL A 155 -4.69 15.75 0.86
C VAL A 155 -5.38 17.09 0.71
N CYS A 156 -6.70 17.08 0.77
CA CYS A 156 -7.53 18.26 0.89
C CYS A 156 -8.15 18.32 2.29
N GLU A 157 -8.02 19.48 2.94
CA GLU A 157 -8.55 19.77 4.28
C GLU A 157 -9.60 20.90 4.22
N ASN A 158 -9.96 21.38 3.02
CA ASN A 158 -11.00 22.39 2.84
C ASN A 158 -12.35 21.83 3.34
N PRO A 159 -12.98 22.42 4.37
CA PRO A 159 -14.23 21.92 4.93
C PRO A 159 -15.36 21.83 3.90
N GLU A 160 -15.42 22.75 2.93
CA GLU A 160 -16.46 22.75 1.89
C GLU A 160 -16.36 21.50 1.01
N VAL A 161 -15.15 21.09 0.64
CA VAL A 161 -14.90 19.88 -0.15
C VAL A 161 -15.11 18.63 0.70
N VAL A 162 -14.56 18.61 1.90
CA VAL A 162 -14.47 17.40 2.70
C VAL A 162 -15.79 17.04 3.40
N THR A 163 -16.62 18.02 3.76
CA THR A 163 -17.94 17.74 4.34
C THR A 163 -18.94 17.28 3.29
N HIS A 164 -18.76 17.70 2.04
CA HIS A 164 -19.57 17.28 0.89
C HIS A 164 -19.31 15.83 0.47
N HIS A 165 -18.17 15.25 0.87
CA HIS A 165 -17.79 13.88 0.52
C HIS A 165 -17.60 12.99 1.74
N LEU A 166 -18.50 12.05 1.96
CA LEU A 166 -18.42 11.07 3.07
C LEU A 166 -18.31 9.64 2.54
N ALA A 167 -17.53 9.44 1.48
CA ALA A 167 -17.39 8.17 0.81
C ALA A 167 -15.92 7.78 0.58
N LYS A 168 -15.68 6.48 0.38
CA LYS A 168 -14.45 5.95 -0.17
C LYS A 168 -14.74 5.45 -1.58
N VAL A 169 -14.20 6.12 -2.58
CA VAL A 169 -14.55 5.85 -3.98
C VAL A 169 -13.33 5.30 -4.69
N TYR A 170 -13.42 4.02 -5.07
CA TYR A 170 -12.37 3.32 -5.79
C TYR A 170 -12.70 3.24 -7.28
N GLY A 171 -11.73 3.64 -8.07
CA GLY A 171 -11.72 3.52 -9.51
C GLY A 171 -11.35 2.14 -10.02
N GLN A 172 -11.50 1.97 -11.33
CA GLN A 172 -10.92 0.83 -12.04
C GLN A 172 -9.44 1.10 -12.32
N ALA A 173 -8.60 0.08 -12.22
CA ALA A 173 -7.20 0.18 -12.60
C ALA A 173 -7.08 0.34 -14.11
N GLU A 174 -6.16 1.18 -14.57
CA GLU A 174 -5.75 1.20 -15.97
C GLU A 174 -5.19 -0.16 -16.40
N VAL A 175 -5.34 -0.49 -17.68
CA VAL A 175 -4.81 -1.73 -18.26
C VAL A 175 -3.28 -1.77 -18.07
N GLY A 176 -2.77 -2.86 -17.50
CA GLY A 176 -1.34 -3.03 -17.20
C GLY A 176 -0.88 -2.42 -15.87
N ALA A 177 -1.74 -1.70 -15.15
CA ALA A 177 -1.43 -1.26 -13.79
C ALA A 177 -1.51 -2.42 -12.79
N PRO A 178 -0.63 -2.47 -11.77
CA PRO A 178 -0.76 -3.42 -10.66
C PRO A 178 -2.14 -3.30 -10.00
N PRO A 179 -2.75 -4.42 -9.55
CA PRO A 179 -4.09 -4.39 -8.97
C PRO A 179 -4.20 -3.55 -7.68
N MET A 180 -3.09 -3.32 -6.98
CA MET A 180 -3.06 -2.55 -5.73
C MET A 180 -3.10 -1.03 -5.90
N SER A 181 -3.03 -0.52 -7.13
CA SER A 181 -2.77 0.90 -7.31
C SER A 181 -4.02 1.72 -7.70
N VAL A 182 -5.20 1.11 -7.86
CA VAL A 182 -6.46 1.79 -8.29
C VAL A 182 -6.62 3.25 -7.79
N PRO A 183 -6.91 4.22 -8.69
CA PRO A 183 -7.15 5.60 -8.29
C PRO A 183 -8.34 5.65 -7.33
N HIS A 184 -8.25 6.44 -6.28
CA HIS A 184 -9.33 6.57 -5.31
C HIS A 184 -9.35 7.94 -4.65
N ILE A 185 -10.55 8.39 -4.30
CA ILE A 185 -10.81 9.57 -3.48
C ILE A 185 -11.56 9.13 -2.23
N ASP A 186 -10.85 9.19 -1.10
CA ASP A 186 -11.33 8.67 0.16
C ASP A 186 -11.45 9.78 1.18
N THR A 187 -12.60 9.85 1.84
CA THR A 187 -12.67 10.54 3.13
C THR A 187 -11.91 9.71 4.16
N ARG A 188 -10.94 10.34 4.82
CA ARG A 188 -10.16 9.76 5.92
C ARG A 188 -10.36 10.58 7.18
N ILE A 189 -10.50 9.89 8.30
CA ILE A 189 -10.48 10.51 9.63
C ILE A 189 -9.07 10.40 10.18
N ILE A 190 -8.36 11.52 10.21
CA ILE A 190 -7.00 11.64 10.70
C ILE A 190 -7.07 12.33 12.07
N ASP A 191 -6.38 11.76 13.07
CA ASP A 191 -6.27 12.32 14.43
C ASP A 191 -7.62 12.76 15.06
N ARG A 192 -8.64 11.89 14.91
CA ARG A 192 -9.99 12.01 15.50
C ARG A 192 -10.84 13.21 15.05
N GLN A 193 -10.29 14.17 14.31
CA GLN A 193 -11.00 15.39 13.91
C GLN A 193 -10.76 15.80 12.46
N THR A 194 -9.56 15.61 11.93
CA THR A 194 -9.22 16.07 10.58
C THR A 194 -9.82 15.13 9.56
N ARG A 195 -10.89 15.57 8.91
CA ARG A 195 -11.37 14.93 7.70
C ARG A 195 -10.47 15.38 6.57
N GLY A 196 -9.85 14.43 5.87
CA GLY A 196 -9.09 14.70 4.67
C GLY A 196 -9.70 13.94 3.50
N ALA A 197 -9.95 14.61 2.38
CA ALA A 197 -10.10 13.89 1.12
C ALA A 197 -8.70 13.52 0.66
N VAL A 198 -8.45 12.21 0.56
CA VAL A 198 -7.16 11.66 0.19
C VAL A 198 -7.29 11.10 -1.21
N TRP A 199 -6.57 11.71 -2.14
CA TRP A 199 -6.34 11.16 -3.46
C TRP A 199 -4.98 10.48 -3.48
N ALA A 200 -4.95 9.19 -3.77
CA ALA A 200 -3.69 8.46 -3.88
C ALA A 200 -2.92 8.91 -5.11
N VAL A 201 -1.83 9.63 -4.87
CA VAL A 201 -0.79 9.89 -5.88
C VAL A 201 0.10 8.66 -5.88
N ARG A 202 0.16 7.93 -6.98
CA ARG A 202 1.13 6.84 -7.06
C ARG A 202 2.51 7.50 -7.23
N ASP A 203 3.47 7.16 -6.37
CA ASP A 203 4.89 7.49 -6.56
C ASP A 203 5.74 6.45 -5.82
N LEU A 204 6.81 5.99 -6.46
CA LEU A 204 7.86 5.19 -5.85
C LEU A 204 9.23 5.75 -6.22
N LEU A 205 9.60 6.88 -5.63
CA LEU A 205 10.91 7.19 -5.03
C LEU A 205 11.04 8.71 -4.92
N ASN A 206 11.15 9.21 -3.69
CA ASN A 206 12.16 10.24 -3.44
C ASN A 206 13.25 9.57 -2.59
N PRO A 207 14.55 9.85 -2.87
CA PRO A 207 15.62 9.19 -2.18
C PRO A 207 15.53 9.49 -0.70
N LEU A 208 15.86 8.50 0.11
CA LEU A 208 15.99 8.64 1.55
C LEU A 208 16.80 9.92 1.89
N PRO A 209 16.58 10.57 3.06
CA PRO A 209 17.34 11.75 3.47
C PRO A 209 18.85 11.51 3.62
N GLU A 210 19.31 10.26 3.49
CA GLU A 210 20.72 9.93 3.41
C GLU A 210 21.24 10.21 2.00
N LYS A 211 21.62 11.47 1.77
CA LYS A 211 22.60 11.95 0.78
C LYS A 211 23.34 10.81 0.07
N ARG A 212 22.87 10.39 -1.12
CA ARG A 212 23.67 9.67 -2.17
C ARG A 212 22.88 9.21 -3.41
N PHE A 213 21.73 9.78 -3.74
CA PHE A 213 21.19 9.65 -5.10
C PHE A 213 21.68 10.83 -5.94
N ALA A 214 22.87 10.69 -6.51
CA ALA A 214 23.20 11.48 -7.70
C ALA A 214 22.20 11.07 -8.78
N LEU A 215 21.35 12.02 -9.18
CA LEU A 215 20.36 11.90 -10.23
C LEU A 215 21.07 11.50 -11.54
N GLY A 216 20.86 10.26 -11.95
CA GLY A 216 21.31 9.73 -13.23
C GLY A 216 20.76 8.32 -13.44
N SER A 217 20.43 7.99 -14.70
CA SER A 217 19.95 6.67 -15.16
C SER A 217 20.80 5.49 -14.67
N ALA A 218 22.08 5.74 -14.38
CA ALA A 218 23.03 4.77 -13.83
C ALA A 218 22.71 4.29 -12.40
N GLY A 219 22.13 5.14 -11.54
CA GLY A 219 21.81 4.78 -10.15
C GLY A 219 20.61 3.84 -10.02
N LEU A 220 19.63 3.98 -10.94
CA LEU A 220 18.48 3.09 -11.03
C LEU A 220 18.88 1.75 -11.65
N HIS A 221 19.76 1.77 -12.67
CA HIS A 221 20.35 0.57 -13.26
C HIS A 221 21.10 -0.26 -12.22
N GLN A 222 22.02 0.34 -11.46
CA GLN A 222 22.76 -0.39 -10.41
C GLN A 222 21.87 -0.94 -9.28
N TYR A 223 20.72 -0.33 -8.99
CA TYR A 223 19.81 -0.83 -7.95
C TYR A 223 18.97 -2.03 -8.41
N VAL A 224 18.52 -2.00 -9.66
CA VAL A 224 17.78 -3.10 -10.30
C VAL A 224 18.71 -4.28 -10.64
N GLU A 225 19.94 -3.98 -11.06
CA GLU A 225 20.94 -4.97 -11.46
C GLU A 225 21.51 -5.77 -10.27
N TYR A 226 21.64 -5.16 -9.08
CA TYR A 226 22.22 -5.83 -7.90
C TYR A 226 21.24 -6.67 -7.08
N HIS A 227 19.93 -6.55 -7.32
CA HIS A 227 18.90 -7.17 -6.48
C HIS A 227 17.86 -8.01 -7.24
N ALA A 228 17.92 -8.07 -8.56
CA ALA A 228 17.12 -8.97 -9.38
C ALA A 228 18.04 -9.87 -10.22
N ASP A 229 18.15 -11.14 -9.83
CA ASP A 229 18.57 -12.21 -10.76
C ASP A 229 17.82 -12.01 -12.08
N ALA A 230 18.49 -12.17 -13.22
CA ALA A 230 17.99 -11.81 -14.54
C ALA A 230 16.57 -12.34 -14.86
N GLN A 231 16.16 -13.46 -14.26
CA GLN A 231 14.80 -13.99 -14.36
C GLN A 231 13.72 -13.11 -13.69
N ARG A 232 14.02 -12.46 -12.56
CA ARG A 232 13.06 -11.63 -11.79
C ARG A 232 12.73 -10.30 -12.45
N ARG A 233 13.51 -9.88 -13.46
CA ARG A 233 13.33 -8.64 -14.23
C ARG A 233 12.21 -8.72 -15.26
N LEU A 234 11.95 -9.90 -15.81
CA LEU A 234 10.97 -10.08 -16.90
C LEU A 234 9.54 -10.14 -16.36
N ASP A 235 9.32 -10.76 -15.21
CA ASP A 235 7.97 -10.98 -14.65
C ASP A 235 7.30 -9.71 -14.07
N ASN A 236 8.06 -8.63 -13.85
CA ASN A 236 7.56 -7.40 -13.20
C ASN A 236 7.93 -6.12 -13.98
N PHE A 237 8.28 -6.24 -15.26
CA PHE A 237 8.73 -5.10 -16.06
C PHE A 237 7.65 -4.01 -16.18
N ASP A 238 6.39 -4.40 -16.35
CA ASP A 238 5.26 -3.48 -16.42
C ASP A 238 5.08 -2.69 -15.12
N LEU A 239 5.21 -3.35 -13.97
CA LEU A 239 5.20 -2.70 -12.66
C LEU A 239 6.35 -1.68 -12.55
N VAL A 240 7.58 -2.06 -12.94
CA VAL A 240 8.73 -1.14 -12.86
C VAL A 240 8.58 0.06 -13.79
N LYS A 241 8.18 -0.16 -15.05
CA LYS A 241 7.93 0.90 -16.04
C LYS A 241 6.83 1.85 -15.55
N TYR A 242 5.76 1.29 -15.02
CA TYR A 242 4.66 2.03 -14.42
C TYR A 242 5.13 2.91 -13.26
N LEU A 243 5.90 2.36 -12.33
CA LEU A 243 6.40 3.12 -11.17
C LEU A 243 7.34 4.26 -11.60
N ILE A 244 8.18 4.05 -12.61
CA ILE A 244 9.06 5.10 -13.15
C ILE A 244 8.25 6.25 -13.76
N SER A 245 7.20 5.95 -14.53
CA SER A 245 6.37 7.02 -15.12
C SER A 245 5.64 7.84 -14.07
N GLN A 246 5.29 7.24 -12.92
CA GLN A 246 4.65 7.92 -11.81
C GLN A 246 5.60 8.87 -11.06
N VAL A 247 6.85 8.47 -10.83
CA VAL A 247 7.89 9.31 -10.19
C VAL A 247 8.14 10.61 -10.97
N LEU A 248 8.02 10.55 -12.30
CA LEU A 248 8.30 11.67 -13.19
C LEU A 248 7.14 12.67 -13.33
N GLN A 249 5.98 12.41 -12.70
CA GLN A 249 4.83 13.31 -12.77
C GLN A 249 5.11 14.64 -12.09
N LYS A 250 4.81 15.74 -12.79
CA LYS A 250 4.85 17.08 -12.24
C LYS A 250 3.55 17.38 -11.50
N ASP A 251 3.54 18.42 -10.67
CA ASP A 251 2.32 18.84 -9.95
C ASP A 251 1.13 19.14 -10.87
N LYS A 252 1.39 19.60 -12.10
CA LYS A 252 0.36 19.79 -13.12
C LYS A 252 -0.28 18.47 -13.55
N ASP A 253 0.54 17.42 -13.72
CA ASP A 253 0.07 16.10 -14.15
C ASP A 253 -0.74 15.43 -13.02
N ARG A 254 -0.29 15.59 -11.77
CA ARG A 254 -1.01 15.11 -10.57
C ARG A 254 -2.37 15.78 -10.42
N HIS A 255 -2.43 17.10 -10.63
CA HIS A 255 -3.68 17.85 -10.58
C HIS A 255 -4.61 17.48 -11.75
N ALA A 256 -4.09 17.31 -12.96
CA ALA A 256 -4.88 16.83 -14.09
C ALA A 256 -5.48 15.44 -13.84
N ALA A 257 -4.69 14.50 -13.29
CA ALA A 257 -5.17 13.17 -12.92
C ALA A 257 -6.22 13.22 -11.79
N LEU A 258 -6.08 14.16 -10.84
CA LEU A 258 -7.12 14.43 -9.86
C LEU A 258 -8.40 14.94 -10.54
N CYS A 259 -8.31 15.86 -11.50
CA CYS A 259 -9.46 16.40 -12.23
C CYS A 259 -10.21 15.35 -13.07
N GLU A 260 -9.56 14.29 -13.53
CA GLU A 260 -10.26 13.17 -14.17
C GLU A 260 -11.26 12.49 -13.21
N TYR A 261 -10.91 12.43 -11.91
CA TYR A 261 -11.74 11.85 -10.86
C TYR A 261 -12.64 12.87 -10.16
N TYR A 262 -12.17 14.08 -9.89
CA TYR A 262 -12.90 15.19 -9.30
C TYR A 262 -12.82 16.42 -10.22
N PRO A 263 -13.76 16.57 -11.17
CA PRO A 263 -13.70 17.59 -12.23
C PRO A 263 -13.48 19.02 -11.74
N GLU A 264 -14.09 19.38 -10.60
CA GLU A 264 -14.03 20.73 -10.04
C GLU A 264 -12.88 20.93 -9.04
N ALA A 265 -11.92 20.00 -8.96
CA ALA A 265 -10.80 20.11 -8.04
C ALA A 265 -9.97 21.38 -8.29
N ARG A 266 -9.94 22.29 -7.30
CA ARG A 266 -9.11 23.49 -7.33
C ARG A 266 -7.73 23.21 -6.77
N LYS A 267 -6.67 23.51 -7.50
CA LYS A 267 -5.30 23.10 -7.17
C LYS A 267 -4.86 23.56 -5.77
N GLU A 268 -5.28 24.75 -5.35
CA GLU A 268 -4.98 25.38 -4.07
C GLU A 268 -5.52 24.62 -2.85
N ASP A 269 -6.57 23.82 -3.01
CA ASP A 269 -7.16 23.03 -1.93
C ASP A 269 -6.38 21.73 -1.64
N TRP A 270 -5.45 21.34 -2.53
CA TRP A 270 -4.78 20.04 -2.50
C TRP A 270 -3.29 20.19 -2.28
N ARG A 271 -2.80 19.60 -1.18
CA ARG A 271 -1.37 19.56 -0.86
C ARG A 271 -0.82 18.15 -0.95
N LEU A 272 0.40 18.02 -1.47
CA LEU A 272 1.10 16.75 -1.46
C LEU A 272 1.50 16.40 -0.02
N TRP A 273 1.01 15.27 0.46
CA TRP A 273 1.38 14.66 1.72
C TRP A 273 2.17 13.38 1.45
N GLN A 274 3.35 13.29 2.05
CA GLN A 274 4.21 12.12 1.92
C GLN A 274 4.04 11.22 3.13
N ALA A 275 3.54 10.01 2.91
CA ALA A 275 3.57 8.99 3.93
C ALA A 275 5.03 8.61 4.22
N ARG A 276 5.34 8.31 5.49
CA ARG A 276 6.65 7.71 5.80
C ARG A 276 6.82 6.45 4.95
N PRO A 277 7.99 6.21 4.33
CA PRO A 277 8.15 5.21 3.29
C PRO A 277 7.54 3.84 3.68
N ALA A 278 6.84 3.14 2.77
CA ALA A 278 6.19 1.83 2.94
C ALA A 278 6.62 0.82 1.84
N ARG A 279 7.37 -0.25 2.13
CA ARG A 279 8.00 -1.19 1.16
C ARG A 279 7.10 -2.40 1.09
N ALA A 280 6.78 -2.86 -0.11
CA ALA A 280 6.08 -4.12 -0.32
C ALA A 280 7.11 -5.27 -0.39
N ASP A 281 6.83 -6.36 0.34
CA ASP A 281 7.61 -7.59 0.25
C ASP A 281 6.97 -8.48 -0.83
N TYR A 282 7.78 -8.99 -1.76
CA TYR A 282 7.33 -9.87 -2.83
C TYR A 282 7.91 -11.28 -2.64
N GLN A 283 7.05 -12.29 -2.78
CA GLN A 283 7.45 -13.70 -2.90
C GLN A 283 7.63 -14.04 -4.38
N ALA A 284 8.79 -14.57 -4.76
CA ALA A 284 8.96 -15.15 -6.09
C ALA A 284 8.14 -16.45 -6.19
N ARG A 285 7.19 -16.54 -7.12
CA ARG A 285 6.58 -17.84 -7.47
C ARG A 285 7.62 -18.65 -8.25
N ARG A 286 7.81 -19.92 -7.86
CA ARG A 286 8.36 -20.92 -8.76
C ARG A 286 7.22 -21.49 -9.59
N GLU A 287 7.27 -21.33 -10.90
CA GLU A 287 6.52 -22.19 -11.80
C GLU A 287 7.20 -23.57 -11.81
N GLU A 288 6.73 -24.48 -10.95
CA GLU A 288 6.84 -25.91 -11.24
C GLU A 288 5.54 -26.31 -11.92
N GLY A 289 5.65 -26.66 -13.21
CA GLY A 289 4.53 -26.86 -14.11
C GLY A 289 3.48 -27.82 -13.57
N ARG A 290 2.25 -27.32 -13.42
CA ARG A 290 1.01 -28.07 -13.59
C ARG A 290 -0.12 -27.11 -13.91
N ARG A 291 -0.63 -27.21 -15.15
CA ARG A 291 -1.95 -26.68 -15.51
C ARG A 291 -3.00 -27.41 -14.68
N SER A 292 -3.76 -26.69 -13.85
CA SER A 292 -5.14 -27.04 -13.49
C SER A 292 -5.82 -25.93 -12.67
N ALA A 293 -7.04 -25.58 -13.13
CA ALA A 293 -8.16 -24.76 -12.63
C ALA A 293 -8.25 -24.37 -11.13
N PRO A 294 -9.03 -23.30 -10.78
CA PRO A 294 -9.06 -22.70 -9.46
C PRO A 294 -9.86 -23.56 -8.48
N GLY A 295 -9.20 -24.01 -7.40
CA GLY A 295 -9.81 -24.79 -6.33
C GLY A 295 -9.50 -24.19 -4.97
N ASN A 296 -10.57 -23.79 -4.27
CA ASN A 296 -10.65 -23.52 -2.84
C ASN A 296 -9.70 -24.39 -2.00
N ARG A 297 -8.97 -23.77 -1.06
CA ARG A 297 -8.53 -24.43 0.17
C ARG A 297 -8.23 -23.40 1.27
N SER A 298 -9.23 -23.26 2.14
CA SER A 298 -9.11 -22.89 3.54
C SER A 298 -8.09 -23.77 4.25
N CYS A 299 -7.22 -23.19 5.07
CA CYS A 299 -6.53 -23.92 6.14
C CYS A 299 -6.91 -23.33 7.49
N GLN A 300 -7.77 -24.07 8.18
CA GLN A 300 -7.90 -24.08 9.63
C GLN A 300 -6.74 -24.91 10.23
N ARG A 301 -6.47 -24.59 11.51
CA ARG A 301 -5.53 -25.16 12.49
C ARG A 301 -4.10 -24.65 12.43
#